data_AF-A0A7W2FYC1-F1
#
_entry.id   AF-A0A7W2FYC1-F1
#
_cell.length_a   1.000
_cell.length_b   1.000
_cell.length_c   1.000
_cell.angle_alpha   90.00
_cell.angle_beta   90.00
_cell.angle_gamma   90.00
#
_symmetry.space_group_name_H-M   'P 1'
#
loop_
_entity.id
_entity.type
_entity.pdbx_description
1 polymer ?
#
loop_
_entity_poly.entity_id
_entity_poly.type
_entity_poly.pdbx_seq_one_letter_code
_entity_poly.pdbx_strand_id
1 'polypeptide(L)'
;MKRKAISLLLLISASVFAQERRSISLVDFSDKYSGKIVENDNSYGDIETNCNLILYDKKTGKQVFSAQAFDTVFQSDDYFSSKELNVNVKELPYGEQSVLIFEDFNFDGVEDVAVRTGYFSCYGGPSYDVYLATKKGFKKSESFSELGSSNCGMFAVDYEKKQLETMTKSGCCWHQFSKYVVENDIVVPIEILEEQYSGMLVDYTLFKRVNGKMVKSTYQTFDTENNEPEVTYVFENGKKMYLINGLNDNLYYIFTDKENKVELSYDDDFQYNVQNNTLLFNVEKTTYMISSNEILVKTGGKEYHLNKIQSKKGSLKNVNFKEYPNVISK
;
A
#
# COMPACT_ATOMS: atom_id res chain seq x y z
N MET A 1 12.08 94.76 -17.56
CA MET A 1 11.92 93.52 -16.75
C MET A 1 10.93 92.58 -17.44
N LYS A 2 11.40 91.50 -18.08
CA LYS A 2 10.56 90.37 -18.51
C LYS A 2 11.33 89.09 -18.17
N ARG A 3 10.85 88.34 -17.17
CA ARG A 3 11.46 87.10 -16.69
C ARG A 3 11.11 85.97 -17.67
N LYS A 4 12.15 85.30 -18.19
CA LYS A 4 12.00 84.03 -18.94
C LYS A 4 11.72 82.93 -17.91
N ALA A 5 10.58 82.25 -18.04
CA ALA A 5 10.32 81.01 -17.32
C ALA A 5 10.78 79.85 -18.20
N ILE A 6 11.79 79.12 -17.75
CA ILE A 6 12.25 77.85 -18.34
C ILE A 6 11.43 76.76 -17.66
N SER A 7 10.57 76.08 -18.42
CA SER A 7 9.89 74.87 -17.94
C SER A 7 10.83 73.68 -18.08
N LEU A 8 11.29 73.17 -16.93
CA LEU A 8 12.04 71.92 -16.82
C LEU A 8 11.02 70.77 -16.75
N LEU A 9 10.96 69.92 -17.78
CA LEU A 9 10.13 68.72 -17.81
C LEU A 9 10.87 67.60 -17.05
N LEU A 10 10.41 67.28 -15.84
CA LEU A 10 10.89 66.15 -15.05
C LEU A 10 10.19 64.87 -15.53
N LEU A 11 10.91 64.03 -16.29
CA LEU A 11 10.52 62.66 -16.59
C LEU A 11 10.68 61.81 -15.32
N ILE A 12 9.59 61.62 -14.60
CA ILE A 12 9.52 60.64 -13.51
C ILE A 12 9.38 59.27 -14.16
N SER A 13 10.50 58.54 -14.26
CA SER A 13 10.48 57.12 -14.59
C SER A 13 9.80 56.37 -13.44
N ALA A 14 8.56 55.92 -13.66
CA ALA A 14 7.92 54.97 -12.76
C ALA A 14 8.66 53.64 -12.85
N SER A 15 9.59 53.40 -11.93
CA SER A 15 10.18 52.09 -11.72
C SER A 15 9.08 51.18 -11.18
N VAL A 16 8.40 50.46 -12.07
CA VAL A 16 7.54 49.34 -11.67
C VAL A 16 8.48 48.26 -11.17
N PHE A 17 8.67 48.18 -9.86
CA PHE A 17 9.27 47.02 -9.22
C PHE A 17 8.25 45.89 -9.32
N ALA A 18 8.31 45.11 -10.40
CA ALA A 18 7.72 43.78 -10.40
C ALA A 18 8.53 42.94 -9.40
N GLN A 19 7.92 42.58 -8.28
CA GLN A 19 8.53 41.59 -7.39
C GLN A 19 8.59 40.27 -8.16
N GLU A 20 9.79 39.71 -8.30
CA GLU A 20 9.97 38.41 -8.91
C GLU A 20 9.30 37.35 -8.02
N ARG A 21 8.38 36.56 -8.59
CA ARG A 21 7.69 35.50 -7.84
C ARG A 21 8.70 34.49 -7.32
N ARG A 22 8.50 34.03 -6.07
CA ARG A 22 9.33 32.97 -5.49
C ARG A 22 9.26 31.72 -6.37
N SER A 23 10.42 31.15 -6.66
CA SER A 23 10.53 29.92 -7.44
C SER A 23 11.69 29.07 -6.98
N ILE A 24 11.56 27.77 -7.19
CA ILE A 24 12.55 26.74 -6.84
C ILE A 24 12.78 25.88 -8.07
N SER A 25 14.05 25.65 -8.41
CA SER A 25 14.43 24.80 -9.53
C SER A 25 14.29 23.32 -9.18
N LEU A 26 13.83 22.51 -10.13
CA LEU A 26 13.80 21.05 -10.01
C LEU A 26 15.09 20.50 -10.61
N VAL A 27 15.82 19.69 -9.85
CA VAL A 27 17.18 19.25 -10.25
C VAL A 27 17.19 17.89 -10.95
N ASP A 28 18.07 17.77 -11.94
CA ASP A 28 18.62 16.53 -12.52
C ASP A 28 17.66 15.37 -12.83
N PHE A 29 16.44 15.67 -13.28
CA PHE A 29 15.42 14.67 -13.56
C PHE A 29 15.25 14.28 -15.03
N SER A 30 15.88 15.04 -15.94
CA SER A 30 15.75 14.80 -17.37
C SER A 30 16.90 15.45 -18.14
N ASP A 31 17.40 14.77 -19.17
CA ASP A 31 18.34 15.37 -20.12
C ASP A 31 17.67 16.38 -21.07
N LYS A 32 16.35 16.24 -21.26
CA LYS A 32 15.58 17.03 -22.23
C LYS A 32 14.87 18.23 -21.62
N TYR A 33 14.43 18.10 -20.38
CA TYR A 33 13.62 19.11 -19.71
C TYR A 33 14.33 19.72 -18.51
N SER A 34 14.08 21.00 -18.27
CA SER A 34 14.32 21.64 -16.99
C SER A 34 12.97 22.01 -16.37
N GLY A 35 12.92 22.13 -15.05
CA GLY A 35 11.68 22.37 -14.33
C GLY A 35 11.86 23.35 -13.19
N LYS A 36 10.77 24.01 -12.81
CA LYS A 36 10.68 24.79 -11.57
C LYS A 36 9.26 24.78 -11.04
N ILE A 37 9.11 24.98 -9.74
CA ILE A 37 7.83 25.38 -9.14
C ILE A 37 7.85 26.88 -8.87
N VAL A 38 6.71 27.54 -9.11
CA VAL A 38 6.53 28.98 -8.91
C VAL A 38 5.35 29.21 -7.99
N GLU A 39 5.55 29.92 -6.90
CA GLU A 39 4.50 30.25 -5.95
C GLU A 39 3.41 31.12 -6.58
N ASN A 40 2.14 30.88 -6.20
CA ASN A 40 1.01 31.71 -6.60
C ASN A 40 0.80 32.89 -5.64
N ASP A 41 0.38 34.05 -6.17
CA ASP A 41 0.34 35.36 -5.48
C ASP A 41 -0.58 35.46 -4.24
N ASN A 42 -1.30 34.40 -3.85
CA ASN A 42 -2.31 34.41 -2.77
C ASN A 42 -2.07 33.38 -1.66
N SER A 43 -0.84 32.90 -1.48
CA SER A 43 -0.55 31.77 -0.56
C SER A 43 -0.12 32.21 0.86
N TYR A 44 -0.27 33.49 1.21
CA TYR A 44 0.20 34.02 2.49
C TYR A 44 -0.67 33.53 3.66
N GLY A 45 -0.16 32.56 4.43
CA GLY A 45 -0.70 32.17 5.73
C GLY A 45 -1.29 30.76 5.82
N ASP A 46 -1.41 30.04 4.69
CA ASP A 46 -1.74 28.62 4.70
C ASP A 46 -0.45 27.81 4.85
N ILE A 47 -0.45 26.71 5.61
CA ILE A 47 0.68 25.73 5.71
C ILE A 47 1.00 25.11 4.33
N GLU A 48 0.12 25.35 3.38
CA GLU A 48 0.00 24.68 2.11
C GLU A 48 0.10 25.70 0.97
N THR A 49 1.15 25.64 0.16
CA THR A 49 1.41 26.64 -0.87
C THR A 49 0.95 26.14 -2.24
N ASN A 50 -0.10 26.77 -2.76
CA ASN A 50 -0.48 26.64 -4.15
C ASN A 50 0.65 27.16 -5.04
N CYS A 51 1.16 26.31 -5.93
CA CYS A 51 2.19 26.70 -6.88
C CYS A 51 1.85 26.21 -8.29
N ASN A 52 2.64 26.61 -9.27
CA ASN A 52 2.62 26.04 -10.60
C ASN A 52 3.92 25.30 -10.84
N LEU A 53 3.81 24.03 -11.22
CA LEU A 53 4.93 23.27 -11.78
C LEU A 53 5.04 23.60 -13.27
N ILE A 54 6.23 24.02 -13.71
CA ILE A 54 6.47 24.42 -15.10
C ILE A 54 7.68 23.66 -15.63
N LEU A 55 7.54 23.04 -16.81
CA LEU A 55 8.64 22.38 -17.52
C LEU A 55 8.99 23.13 -18.81
N TYR A 56 10.28 23.21 -19.09
CA TYR A 56 10.86 23.84 -20.28
C TYR A 56 11.69 22.82 -21.06
N ASP A 57 11.61 22.88 -22.39
CA ASP A 57 12.55 22.17 -23.25
C ASP A 57 13.93 22.83 -23.17
N LYS A 58 14.95 22.09 -22.72
CA LYS A 58 16.32 22.61 -22.49
C LYS A 58 16.95 23.18 -23.76
N LYS A 59 16.61 22.66 -24.94
CA LYS A 59 17.21 23.08 -26.23
C LYS A 59 16.64 24.40 -26.72
N THR A 60 15.34 24.59 -26.59
CA THR A 60 14.61 25.73 -27.16
C THR A 60 14.22 26.79 -26.13
N GLY A 61 14.28 26.46 -24.84
CA GLY A 61 13.82 27.30 -23.74
C GLY A 61 12.29 27.49 -23.70
N LYS A 62 11.54 26.78 -24.56
CA LYS A 62 10.08 26.91 -24.62
C LYS A 62 9.43 26.15 -23.47
N GLN A 63 8.43 26.77 -22.85
CA GLN A 63 7.54 26.07 -21.92
C GLN A 63 6.79 24.98 -22.68
N VAL A 64 6.87 23.75 -22.16
CA VAL A 64 6.22 22.56 -22.75
C VAL A 64 5.12 22.00 -21.86
N PHE A 65 5.12 22.35 -20.58
CA PHE A 65 4.13 21.91 -19.60
C PHE A 65 3.96 22.95 -18.50
N SER A 66 2.74 23.07 -17.98
CA SER A 66 2.43 23.83 -16.78
C SER A 66 1.17 23.25 -16.14
N ALA A 67 1.20 22.99 -14.84
CA ALA A 67 0.05 22.53 -14.09
C ALA A 67 0.06 23.14 -12.67
N GLN A 68 -1.14 23.27 -12.09
CA GLN A 68 -1.24 23.58 -10.68
C GLN A 68 -0.66 22.43 -9.87
N ALA A 69 0.15 22.79 -8.88
CA ALA A 69 0.83 21.87 -7.99
C ALA A 69 0.68 22.33 -6.55
N PHE A 70 1.00 21.41 -5.65
CA PHE A 70 0.90 21.60 -4.22
C PHE A 70 2.21 21.25 -3.54
N ASP A 71 2.79 22.20 -2.83
CA ASP A 71 4.04 22.00 -2.11
C ASP A 71 4.13 22.81 -0.82
N THR A 72 4.81 22.28 0.18
CA THR A 72 5.10 22.90 1.47
C THR A 72 6.49 23.55 1.50
N VAL A 73 7.34 23.30 0.50
CA VAL A 73 8.74 23.74 0.45
C VAL A 73 8.91 25.25 0.60
N PHE A 74 7.96 26.08 0.12
CA PHE A 74 8.03 27.54 0.28
C PHE A 74 7.92 28.03 1.73
N GLN A 75 7.66 27.11 2.67
CA GLN A 75 7.59 27.33 4.11
C GLN A 75 8.59 26.47 4.90
N SER A 76 9.37 25.61 4.24
CA SER A 76 10.39 24.79 4.89
C SER A 76 11.75 25.47 4.92
N ASP A 77 12.61 25.02 5.83
CA ASP A 77 14.02 25.42 5.89
C ASP A 77 14.76 25.11 4.57
N ASP A 78 14.26 24.16 3.76
CA ASP A 78 14.83 23.81 2.47
C ASP A 78 14.79 24.99 1.50
N TYR A 79 13.71 25.78 1.46
CA TYR A 79 13.66 27.00 0.63
C TYR A 79 14.67 28.06 1.08
N PHE A 80 14.91 28.16 2.39
CA PHE A 80 15.85 29.13 2.94
C PHE A 80 17.31 28.69 2.80
N SER A 81 17.56 27.38 2.66
CA SER A 81 18.89 26.79 2.56
C SER A 81 19.30 26.44 1.12
N SER A 82 18.37 26.09 0.24
CA SER A 82 18.61 25.71 -1.15
C SER A 82 17.46 26.17 -2.07
N LYS A 83 17.79 26.72 -3.25
CA LYS A 83 16.79 27.07 -4.28
C LYS A 83 16.55 25.91 -5.27
N GLU A 84 16.77 24.70 -4.81
CA GLU A 84 16.77 23.47 -5.59
C GLU A 84 15.99 22.38 -4.85
N LEU A 85 15.20 21.60 -5.58
CA LEU A 85 14.39 20.53 -5.03
C LEU A 85 14.61 19.24 -5.80
N ASN A 86 14.90 18.16 -5.06
CA ASN A 86 14.96 16.81 -5.62
C ASN A 86 13.57 16.36 -6.08
N VAL A 87 13.54 15.61 -7.17
CA VAL A 87 12.30 15.03 -7.71
C VAL A 87 12.43 13.51 -7.78
N ASN A 88 11.34 12.83 -8.13
CA ASN A 88 11.27 11.37 -8.20
C ASN A 88 11.53 10.67 -6.84
N VAL A 89 11.45 11.40 -5.73
CA VAL A 89 11.37 10.77 -4.41
C VAL A 89 9.98 10.14 -4.31
N LYS A 90 9.95 8.83 -4.05
CA LYS A 90 8.73 7.99 -4.03
C LYS A 90 8.89 6.87 -2.99
N GLU A 91 8.94 7.24 -1.73
CA GLU A 91 9.04 6.29 -0.62
C GLU A 91 7.64 5.76 -0.26
N LEU A 92 7.30 4.60 -0.82
CA LEU A 92 5.97 4.02 -0.62
C LEU A 92 5.92 3.11 0.62
N PRO A 93 4.78 3.04 1.31
CA PRO A 93 3.54 3.79 1.05
C PRO A 93 3.47 5.19 1.70
N TYR A 94 4.30 5.50 2.71
CA TYR A 94 4.12 6.69 3.57
C TYR A 94 5.36 7.55 3.80
N GLY A 95 6.46 7.29 3.10
CA GLY A 95 7.65 8.14 3.19
C GLY A 95 7.50 9.40 2.34
N GLU A 96 8.63 10.07 2.10
CA GLU A 96 8.67 11.28 1.30
C GLU A 96 8.23 11.01 -0.15
N GLN A 97 7.42 11.91 -0.71
CA GLN A 97 7.04 11.89 -2.12
C GLN A 97 7.13 13.29 -2.73
N SER A 98 7.90 13.41 -3.82
CA SER A 98 8.17 14.68 -4.49
C SER A 98 6.93 15.29 -5.15
N VAL A 99 6.97 16.61 -5.36
CA VAL A 99 5.95 17.35 -6.13
C VAL A 99 5.91 16.96 -7.61
N LEU A 100 7.06 16.53 -8.15
CA LEU A 100 7.20 15.97 -9.48
C LEU A 100 7.69 14.52 -9.36
N ILE A 101 6.98 13.63 -10.03
CA ILE A 101 7.49 12.29 -10.36
C ILE A 101 7.48 12.19 -11.89
N PHE A 102 8.66 12.00 -12.47
CA PHE A 102 8.95 12.01 -13.90
C PHE A 102 9.55 10.67 -14.29
N GLU A 103 8.69 9.77 -14.78
CA GLU A 103 8.95 8.34 -14.99
C GLU A 103 8.08 7.85 -16.15
N ASP A 104 8.46 6.76 -16.82
CA ASP A 104 7.68 6.13 -17.89
C ASP A 104 6.59 5.23 -17.28
N PHE A 105 5.36 5.74 -17.19
CA PHE A 105 4.25 5.04 -16.53
C PHE A 105 3.50 4.10 -17.48
N ASN A 106 3.48 4.40 -18.79
CA ASN A 106 2.79 3.59 -19.80
C ASN A 106 3.71 2.57 -20.51
N PHE A 107 4.99 2.52 -20.14
CA PHE A 107 6.01 1.60 -20.63
C PHE A 107 6.34 1.76 -22.12
N ASP A 108 6.23 2.97 -22.64
CA ASP A 108 6.49 3.31 -24.05
C ASP A 108 7.93 3.81 -24.32
N GLY A 109 8.73 3.95 -23.26
CA GLY A 109 10.10 4.43 -23.29
C GLY A 109 10.22 5.96 -23.26
N VAL A 110 9.15 6.69 -22.97
CA VAL A 110 9.13 8.13 -22.79
C VAL A 110 8.61 8.46 -21.39
N GLU A 111 9.33 9.31 -20.68
CA GLU A 111 8.90 9.71 -19.34
C GLU A 111 7.67 10.61 -19.36
N ASP A 112 6.75 10.30 -18.45
CA ASP A 112 5.51 10.99 -18.18
C ASP A 112 5.65 11.94 -16.99
N VAL A 113 4.59 12.71 -16.70
CA VAL A 113 4.59 13.68 -15.60
C VAL A 113 3.49 13.34 -14.60
N ALA A 114 3.85 13.09 -13.34
CA ALA A 114 2.92 13.09 -12.22
C ALA A 114 3.18 14.32 -11.34
N VAL A 115 2.13 15.10 -11.11
CA VAL A 115 2.16 16.35 -10.34
C VAL A 115 1.39 16.13 -9.04
N ARG A 116 2.00 16.44 -7.90
CA ARG A 116 1.30 16.43 -6.61
C ARG A 116 0.29 17.59 -6.59
N THR A 117 -0.99 17.27 -6.50
CA THR A 117 -2.11 18.22 -6.54
C THR A 117 -2.73 18.47 -5.17
N GLY A 118 -2.33 17.73 -4.15
CA GLY A 118 -2.80 17.91 -2.77
C GLY A 118 -2.47 16.73 -1.88
N TYR A 119 -3.26 16.60 -0.82
CA TYR A 119 -3.15 15.56 0.21
C TYR A 119 -4.47 14.77 0.34
N PHE A 120 -5.05 14.37 -0.81
CA PHE A 120 -6.37 13.73 -0.84
C PHE A 120 -6.33 12.19 -0.80
N SER A 121 -5.12 11.61 -0.71
CA SER A 121 -4.91 10.17 -0.58
C SER A 121 -5.11 9.68 0.87
N CYS A 122 -4.91 8.38 1.14
CA CYS A 122 -5.09 7.77 2.47
C CYS A 122 -4.52 8.63 3.61
N TYR A 123 -5.35 8.94 4.62
CA TYR A 123 -4.96 9.65 5.85
C TYR A 123 -4.26 11.01 5.60
N GLY A 124 -4.63 11.71 4.53
CA GLY A 124 -3.98 12.97 4.18
C GLY A 124 -2.64 12.77 3.47
N GLY A 125 -2.43 11.62 2.83
CA GLY A 125 -1.26 11.35 2.00
C GLY A 125 -1.30 12.13 0.68
N PRO A 126 -0.17 12.23 -0.05
CA PRO A 126 -0.08 12.99 -1.29
C PRO A 126 -0.97 12.41 -2.40
N SER A 127 -1.63 13.26 -3.16
CA SER A 127 -2.46 12.91 -4.32
C SER A 127 -1.88 13.49 -5.60
N TYR A 128 -2.01 12.75 -6.70
CA TYR A 128 -1.34 13.08 -7.97
C TYR A 128 -2.29 13.15 -9.17
N ASP A 129 -2.05 14.15 -10.01
CA ASP A 129 -2.51 14.13 -11.40
C ASP A 129 -1.40 13.65 -12.34
N VAL A 130 -1.74 12.71 -13.23
CA VAL A 130 -0.79 12.11 -14.17
C VAL A 130 -1.07 12.56 -15.60
N TYR A 131 0.00 12.91 -16.30
CA TYR A 131 -0.02 13.40 -17.68
C TYR A 131 0.94 12.56 -18.51
N LEU A 132 0.39 11.80 -19.46
CA LEU A 132 1.17 10.97 -20.36
C LEU A 132 1.83 11.80 -21.46
N ALA A 133 3.05 11.44 -21.81
CA ALA A 133 3.79 12.06 -22.90
C ALA A 133 3.11 11.77 -24.25
N THR A 134 3.14 12.77 -25.12
CA THR A 134 2.60 12.69 -26.47
C THR A 134 3.53 13.44 -27.42
N LYS A 135 3.31 13.26 -28.74
CA LYS A 135 4.03 14.03 -29.77
C LYS A 135 3.87 15.55 -29.64
N LYS A 136 2.86 16.04 -28.90
CA LYS A 136 2.53 17.47 -28.76
C LYS A 136 2.79 18.02 -27.35
N GLY A 137 3.45 17.28 -26.47
CA GLY A 137 3.60 17.62 -25.05
C GLY A 137 2.91 16.57 -24.18
N PHE A 138 2.35 16.97 -23.03
CA PHE A 138 1.76 16.03 -22.08
C PHE A 138 0.23 16.16 -22.04
N LYS A 139 -0.47 15.04 -21.86
CA LYS A 139 -1.94 14.98 -21.78
C LYS A 139 -2.37 14.26 -20.51
N LYS A 140 -3.24 14.89 -19.73
CA LYS A 140 -3.81 14.28 -18.51
C LYS A 140 -4.45 12.93 -18.84
N SER A 141 -4.15 11.92 -18.03
CA SER A 141 -4.76 10.59 -18.09
C SER A 141 -5.54 10.32 -16.81
N GLU A 142 -6.87 10.35 -16.91
CA GLU A 142 -7.77 10.12 -15.77
C GLU A 142 -7.52 8.74 -15.13
N SER A 143 -7.23 7.71 -15.93
CA SER A 143 -6.99 6.36 -15.40
C SER A 143 -5.74 6.25 -14.53
N PHE A 144 -4.70 7.04 -14.82
CA PHE A 144 -3.48 7.08 -14.01
C PHE A 144 -3.62 8.07 -12.83
N SER A 145 -4.27 9.22 -13.04
CA SER A 145 -4.61 10.16 -11.96
C SER A 145 -5.42 9.49 -10.84
N GLU A 146 -6.39 8.63 -11.20
CA GLU A 146 -7.20 7.90 -10.23
C GLU A 146 -6.32 7.00 -9.35
N LEU A 147 -5.33 6.31 -9.92
CA LEU A 147 -4.40 5.51 -9.13
C LEU A 147 -3.61 6.36 -8.13
N GLY A 148 -3.12 7.53 -8.56
CA GLY A 148 -2.30 8.41 -7.73
C GLY A 148 -3.09 9.25 -6.71
N SER A 149 -4.42 9.23 -6.74
CA SER A 149 -5.27 10.06 -5.87
C SER A 149 -6.19 9.26 -4.94
N SER A 150 -6.62 8.05 -5.33
CA SER A 150 -7.59 7.24 -4.57
C SER A 150 -6.93 6.13 -3.73
N ASN A 151 -5.60 6.08 -3.70
CA ASN A 151 -4.82 5.08 -2.97
C ASN A 151 -3.97 5.74 -1.87
N CYS A 152 -3.06 5.00 -1.26
CA CYS A 152 -2.16 5.53 -0.24
C CYS A 152 -0.90 6.15 -0.87
N GLY A 153 -1.09 7.20 -1.68
CA GLY A 153 0.00 7.91 -2.36
C GLY A 153 0.16 7.51 -3.84
N MET A 154 1.31 7.88 -4.41
CA MET A 154 1.67 7.49 -5.78
C MET A 154 1.77 5.97 -5.94
N PHE A 155 1.41 5.44 -7.11
CA PHE A 155 1.60 4.03 -7.44
C PHE A 155 3.09 3.68 -7.66
N ALA A 156 3.46 2.43 -7.38
CA ALA A 156 4.76 1.87 -7.74
C ALA A 156 4.78 1.47 -9.22
N VAL A 157 5.98 1.46 -9.83
CA VAL A 157 6.20 1.04 -11.22
C VAL A 157 7.16 -0.15 -11.23
N ASP A 158 6.69 -1.30 -11.71
CA ASP A 158 7.52 -2.48 -11.96
C ASP A 158 7.84 -2.54 -13.46
N TYR A 159 9.03 -2.04 -13.82
CA TYR A 159 9.51 -2.01 -15.20
C TYR A 159 9.81 -3.39 -15.78
N GLU A 160 10.16 -4.38 -14.95
CA GLU A 160 10.46 -5.74 -15.41
C GLU A 160 9.17 -6.45 -15.83
N LYS A 161 8.12 -6.32 -15.02
CA LYS A 161 6.81 -6.93 -15.31
C LYS A 161 5.89 -6.03 -16.14
N LYS A 162 6.27 -4.77 -16.35
CA LYS A 162 5.42 -3.71 -16.94
C LYS A 162 4.08 -3.59 -16.22
N GLN A 163 4.16 -3.45 -14.90
CA GLN A 163 3.01 -3.38 -14.01
C GLN A 163 3.05 -2.14 -13.13
N LEU A 164 1.87 -1.65 -12.77
CA LEU A 164 1.71 -0.65 -11.73
C LEU A 164 1.16 -1.31 -10.48
N GLU A 165 1.57 -0.85 -9.30
CA GLU A 165 1.09 -1.39 -8.03
C GLU A 165 0.55 -0.28 -7.13
N THR A 166 -0.61 -0.51 -6.52
CA THR A 166 -1.17 0.39 -5.50
C THR A 166 -1.47 -0.35 -4.22
N MET A 167 -1.53 0.42 -3.13
CA MET A 167 -2.01 -0.04 -1.83
C MET A 167 -3.05 0.94 -1.30
N THR A 168 -4.15 0.43 -0.77
CA THR A 168 -5.13 1.20 0.00
C THR A 168 -5.51 0.44 1.27
N LYS A 169 -6.05 1.12 2.28
CA LYS A 169 -6.41 0.50 3.55
C LYS A 169 -7.49 1.24 4.31
N SER A 170 -8.14 0.53 5.23
CA SER A 170 -8.94 1.13 6.31
C SER A 170 -8.13 1.17 7.60
N GLY A 171 -8.59 1.93 8.60
CA GLY A 171 -7.82 2.32 9.80
C GLY A 171 -6.77 1.32 10.26
N CYS A 172 -7.21 0.12 10.68
CA CYS A 172 -6.35 -0.93 11.20
C CYS A 172 -6.21 -2.15 10.29
N CYS A 173 -7.34 -2.74 9.92
CA CYS A 173 -7.40 -4.19 9.80
C CYS A 173 -7.72 -4.68 8.39
N TRP A 174 -8.05 -3.77 7.47
CA TRP A 174 -8.28 -4.09 6.06
C TRP A 174 -7.22 -3.41 5.22
N HIS A 175 -6.53 -4.18 4.40
CA HIS A 175 -5.58 -3.72 3.40
C HIS A 175 -5.98 -4.26 2.03
N GLN A 176 -5.71 -3.50 0.98
CA GLN A 176 -5.86 -3.93 -0.40
C GLN A 176 -4.61 -3.59 -1.18
N PHE A 177 -4.06 -4.57 -1.87
CA PHE A 177 -2.96 -4.45 -2.81
C PHE A 177 -3.46 -4.74 -4.21
N SER A 178 -3.17 -3.86 -5.17
CA SER A 178 -3.69 -4.00 -6.54
C SER A 178 -2.56 -3.91 -7.54
N LYS A 179 -2.60 -4.76 -8.56
CA LYS A 179 -1.67 -4.74 -9.69
C LYS A 179 -2.42 -4.45 -10.98
N TYR A 180 -1.80 -3.65 -11.84
CA TYR A 180 -2.37 -3.19 -13.09
C TYR A 180 -1.41 -3.41 -14.24
N VAL A 181 -1.95 -3.58 -15.44
CA VAL A 181 -1.22 -3.46 -16.71
C VAL A 181 -1.74 -2.24 -17.46
N VAL A 182 -0.98 -1.78 -18.45
CA VAL A 182 -1.39 -0.68 -19.31
C VAL A 182 -1.81 -1.22 -20.67
N GLU A 183 -3.06 -0.96 -21.06
CA GLU A 183 -3.65 -1.34 -22.35
C GLU A 183 -4.13 -0.08 -23.08
N ASN A 184 -3.42 0.33 -24.15
CA ASN A 184 -3.74 1.55 -24.92
C ASN A 184 -3.80 2.82 -24.06
N ASP A 185 -2.75 3.07 -23.26
CA ASP A 185 -2.65 4.23 -22.35
C ASP A 185 -3.75 4.28 -21.28
N ILE A 186 -4.38 3.14 -20.98
CA ILE A 186 -5.37 2.98 -19.92
C ILE A 186 -4.87 1.93 -18.93
N VAL A 187 -4.93 2.28 -17.64
CA VAL A 187 -4.66 1.36 -16.54
C VAL A 187 -5.77 0.31 -16.45
N VAL A 188 -5.41 -0.97 -16.42
CA VAL A 188 -6.36 -2.09 -16.30
C VAL A 188 -5.94 -3.04 -15.16
N PRO A 189 -6.81 -3.30 -14.16
CA PRO A 189 -6.46 -4.18 -13.05
C PRO A 189 -6.32 -5.63 -13.52
N ILE A 190 -5.30 -6.31 -13.01
CA ILE A 190 -5.05 -7.74 -13.27
C ILE A 190 -5.09 -8.59 -12.01
N GLU A 191 -4.81 -8.00 -10.85
CA GLU A 191 -4.83 -8.67 -9.55
C GLU A 191 -5.26 -7.66 -8.48
N ILE A 192 -6.15 -8.07 -7.58
CA ILE A 192 -6.49 -7.33 -6.36
C ILE A 192 -6.48 -8.34 -5.22
N LEU A 193 -5.67 -8.08 -4.20
CA LEU A 193 -5.58 -8.85 -2.98
C LEU A 193 -6.08 -8.00 -1.82
N GLU A 194 -7.21 -8.38 -1.25
CA GLU A 194 -7.71 -7.83 0.00
C GLU A 194 -7.33 -8.74 1.15
N GLU A 195 -6.85 -8.15 2.23
CA GLU A 195 -6.47 -8.83 3.47
C GLU A 195 -7.26 -8.20 4.62
N GLN A 196 -8.00 -9.02 5.36
CA GLN A 196 -8.77 -8.60 6.53
C GLN A 196 -8.27 -9.37 7.75
N TYR A 197 -7.64 -8.65 8.67
CA TYR A 197 -7.19 -9.19 9.94
C TYR A 197 -8.40 -9.38 10.87
N SER A 198 -8.52 -10.58 11.43
CA SER A 198 -9.57 -10.98 12.37
C SER A 198 -8.98 -11.80 13.52
N GLY A 199 -8.33 -11.09 14.46
CA GLY A 199 -7.60 -11.73 15.55
C GLY A 199 -6.37 -12.47 15.03
N MET A 200 -6.30 -13.77 15.27
CA MET A 200 -5.17 -14.61 14.86
C MET A 200 -5.26 -15.14 13.42
N LEU A 201 -6.39 -14.88 12.75
CA LEU A 201 -6.65 -15.31 11.38
C LEU A 201 -6.67 -14.09 10.46
N VAL A 202 -6.22 -14.29 9.23
CA VAL A 202 -6.27 -13.28 8.18
C VAL A 202 -7.08 -13.83 7.02
N ASP A 203 -8.19 -13.15 6.71
CA ASP A 203 -9.05 -13.49 5.58
C ASP A 203 -8.52 -12.80 4.33
N TYR A 204 -8.31 -13.59 3.27
CA TYR A 204 -7.87 -13.11 1.97
C TYR A 204 -8.99 -13.21 0.96
N THR A 205 -9.22 -12.13 0.22
CA THR A 205 -9.98 -12.15 -1.02
C THR A 205 -9.06 -11.79 -2.19
N LEU A 206 -8.87 -12.73 -3.09
CA LEU A 206 -8.04 -12.56 -4.28
C LEU A 206 -8.94 -12.48 -5.52
N PHE A 207 -8.83 -11.39 -6.25
CA PHE A 207 -9.38 -11.22 -7.59
C PHE A 207 -8.26 -11.33 -8.62
N LYS A 208 -8.40 -12.21 -9.61
CA LYS A 208 -7.47 -12.33 -10.75
C LYS A 208 -8.19 -12.16 -12.06
N ARG A 209 -7.61 -11.38 -12.99
CA ARG A 209 -8.17 -11.20 -14.32
C ARG A 209 -7.92 -12.45 -15.17
N VAL A 210 -9.00 -13.15 -15.54
CA VAL A 210 -8.99 -14.31 -16.43
C VAL A 210 -9.93 -14.03 -17.58
N ASN A 211 -9.43 -14.08 -18.82
CA ASN A 211 -10.20 -13.80 -20.03
C ASN A 211 -10.95 -12.46 -19.97
N GLY A 212 -10.27 -11.41 -19.48
CA GLY A 212 -10.82 -10.05 -19.41
C GLY A 212 -11.77 -9.79 -18.23
N LYS A 213 -12.06 -10.78 -17.37
CA LYS A 213 -12.94 -10.63 -16.20
C LYS A 213 -12.22 -10.94 -14.90
N MET A 214 -12.57 -10.22 -13.84
CA MET A 214 -12.06 -10.53 -12.49
C MET A 214 -12.76 -11.76 -11.92
N VAL A 215 -11.98 -12.77 -11.56
CA VAL A 215 -12.44 -14.01 -10.91
C VAL A 215 -12.04 -13.94 -9.44
N LYS A 216 -13.02 -14.07 -8.55
CA LYS A 216 -12.84 -14.04 -7.08
C LYS A 216 -12.49 -15.42 -6.54
N SER A 217 -11.56 -15.46 -5.59
CA SER A 217 -11.27 -16.61 -4.73
C SER A 217 -11.01 -16.11 -3.31
N THR A 218 -11.27 -16.95 -2.31
CA THR A 218 -11.09 -16.60 -0.90
C THR A 218 -10.36 -17.71 -0.17
N TYR A 219 -9.51 -17.36 0.78
CA TYR A 219 -8.85 -18.29 1.68
C TYR A 219 -8.53 -17.57 2.98
N GLN A 220 -8.23 -18.32 4.03
CA GLN A 220 -7.81 -17.79 5.31
C GLN A 220 -6.41 -18.31 5.64
N THR A 221 -5.58 -17.52 6.30
CA THR A 221 -4.31 -17.98 6.85
C THR A 221 -4.28 -17.79 8.36
N PHE A 222 -3.40 -18.54 9.02
CA PHE A 222 -3.06 -18.34 10.42
C PHE A 222 -1.81 -17.47 10.54
N ASP A 223 -1.91 -16.38 11.30
CA ASP A 223 -0.81 -15.46 11.55
C ASP A 223 0.12 -16.04 12.63
N THR A 224 1.15 -16.77 12.18
CA THR A 224 2.13 -17.37 13.07
C THR A 224 3.15 -16.39 13.64
N GLU A 225 3.20 -15.15 13.15
CA GLU A 225 4.19 -14.15 13.58
C GLU A 225 3.75 -13.45 14.86
N ASN A 226 2.46 -13.12 14.95
CA ASN A 226 1.90 -12.39 16.10
C ASN A 226 1.21 -13.29 17.13
N ASN A 227 1.22 -14.61 16.93
CA ASN A 227 0.54 -15.56 17.78
C ASN A 227 1.47 -16.68 18.23
N GLU A 228 1.43 -17.03 19.52
CA GLU A 228 2.25 -18.07 20.12
C GLU A 228 1.39 -19.30 20.50
N PRO A 229 1.44 -20.40 19.72
CA PRO A 229 0.68 -21.60 20.04
C PRO A 229 1.26 -22.36 21.25
N GLU A 230 0.37 -22.90 22.07
CA GLU A 230 0.66 -23.81 23.18
C GLU A 230 1.24 -25.14 22.70
N VAL A 231 0.68 -25.66 21.60
CA VAL A 231 1.12 -26.90 20.96
C VAL A 231 1.21 -26.68 19.46
N THR A 232 2.28 -27.17 18.83
CA THR A 232 2.44 -27.17 17.38
C THR A 232 2.96 -28.52 16.91
N TYR A 233 2.28 -29.13 15.94
CA TYR A 233 2.82 -30.28 15.19
C TYR A 233 3.11 -29.84 13.76
N VAL A 234 4.30 -30.17 13.26
CA VAL A 234 4.67 -30.03 11.84
C VAL A 234 4.77 -31.43 11.25
N PHE A 235 4.01 -31.69 10.19
CA PHE A 235 3.98 -32.99 9.51
C PHE A 235 5.02 -33.04 8.38
N GLU A 236 5.44 -34.24 7.98
CA GLU A 236 6.45 -34.45 6.91
C GLU A 236 6.07 -33.80 5.57
N ASN A 237 4.77 -33.63 5.29
CA ASN A 237 4.27 -32.95 4.10
C ASN A 237 4.20 -31.42 4.24
N GLY A 238 4.70 -30.88 5.35
CA GLY A 238 4.71 -29.44 5.67
C GLY A 238 3.42 -28.91 6.28
N LYS A 239 2.35 -29.71 6.36
CA LYS A 239 1.12 -29.30 7.07
C LYS A 239 1.41 -29.06 8.54
N LYS A 240 0.58 -28.25 9.20
CA LYS A 240 0.79 -27.87 10.59
C LYS A 240 -0.51 -27.93 11.37
N MET A 241 -0.40 -28.28 12.64
CA MET A 241 -1.50 -28.21 13.61
C MET A 241 -1.07 -27.32 14.75
N TYR A 242 -1.98 -26.47 15.21
CA TYR A 242 -1.80 -25.56 16.32
C TYR A 242 -2.93 -25.73 17.33
N LEU A 243 -2.57 -25.73 18.61
CA LEU A 243 -3.48 -25.42 19.70
C LEU A 243 -3.04 -24.10 20.30
N ILE A 244 -3.98 -23.16 20.43
CA ILE A 244 -3.68 -21.80 20.85
C ILE A 244 -4.83 -21.21 21.68
N ASN A 245 -4.49 -20.34 22.62
CA ASN A 245 -5.45 -19.50 23.30
C ASN A 245 -5.92 -18.37 22.36
N GLY A 246 -7.21 -18.36 22.05
CA GLY A 246 -7.83 -17.35 21.20
C GLY A 246 -8.77 -16.41 21.96
N LEU A 247 -9.80 -15.92 21.28
CA LEU A 247 -10.74 -14.96 21.87
C LEU A 247 -11.50 -15.58 23.06
N ASN A 248 -11.72 -14.76 24.09
CA ASN A 248 -12.42 -15.14 25.33
C ASN A 248 -11.78 -16.32 26.09
N ASP A 249 -10.46 -16.46 26.01
CA ASP A 249 -9.69 -17.55 26.63
C ASP A 249 -10.10 -18.94 26.12
N ASN A 250 -10.76 -19.04 24.96
CA ASN A 250 -11.12 -20.32 24.37
C ASN A 250 -9.91 -20.98 23.71
N LEU A 251 -9.87 -22.31 23.76
CA LEU A 251 -8.89 -23.10 23.02
C LEU A 251 -9.31 -23.14 21.57
N TYR A 252 -8.38 -22.86 20.66
CA TYR A 252 -8.58 -23.02 19.22
C TYR A 252 -7.71 -24.15 18.70
N TYR A 253 -8.28 -24.95 17.82
CA TYR A 253 -7.57 -25.88 16.97
C TYR A 253 -7.47 -25.29 15.56
N ILE A 254 -6.25 -25.20 15.04
CA ILE A 254 -6.01 -24.73 13.67
C ILE A 254 -5.15 -25.76 12.94
N PHE A 255 -5.61 -26.18 11.77
CA PHE A 255 -4.87 -27.04 10.86
C PHE A 255 -4.63 -26.32 9.54
N THR A 256 -3.38 -26.28 9.10
CA THR A 256 -2.96 -25.54 7.92
C THR A 256 -2.20 -26.40 6.92
N ASP A 257 -2.19 -25.93 5.67
CA ASP A 257 -1.23 -26.39 4.67
C ASP A 257 0.20 -25.87 4.94
N LYS A 258 1.13 -26.21 4.05
CA LYS A 258 2.53 -25.78 4.15
C LYS A 258 2.73 -24.26 4.06
N GLU A 259 1.78 -23.56 3.44
CA GLU A 259 1.75 -22.10 3.22
C GLU A 259 0.90 -21.39 4.28
N ASN A 260 0.55 -22.06 5.39
CA ASN A 260 -0.28 -21.56 6.48
C ASN A 260 -1.75 -21.26 6.09
N LYS A 261 -2.23 -21.71 4.92
CA LYS A 261 -3.66 -21.61 4.59
C LYS A 261 -4.44 -22.56 5.48
N VAL A 262 -5.47 -22.04 6.14
CA VAL A 262 -6.33 -22.79 7.05
C VAL A 262 -7.16 -23.78 6.26
N GLU A 263 -7.03 -25.06 6.60
CA GLU A 263 -7.87 -26.14 6.09
C GLU A 263 -8.95 -26.53 7.10
N LEU A 264 -8.70 -26.32 8.39
CA LEU A 264 -9.67 -26.48 9.46
C LEU A 264 -9.35 -25.53 10.62
N SER A 265 -10.36 -24.79 11.07
CA SER A 265 -10.35 -24.05 12.33
C SER A 265 -11.53 -24.54 13.17
N TYR A 266 -11.33 -24.70 14.48
CA TYR A 266 -12.36 -25.15 15.41
C TYR A 266 -12.13 -24.56 16.81
N ASP A 267 -13.17 -23.98 17.39
CA ASP A 267 -13.12 -23.21 18.64
C ASP A 267 -14.32 -23.44 19.58
N ASP A 268 -15.15 -24.44 19.26
CA ASP A 268 -16.27 -24.86 20.08
C ASP A 268 -15.80 -25.87 21.16
N ASP A 269 -16.66 -26.76 21.63
CA ASP A 269 -16.36 -27.67 22.73
C ASP A 269 -15.26 -28.71 22.43
N PHE A 270 -14.32 -28.85 23.36
CA PHE A 270 -13.33 -29.92 23.40
C PHE A 270 -13.53 -30.81 24.63
N GLN A 271 -13.11 -32.07 24.49
CA GLN A 271 -13.01 -33.02 25.60
C GLN A 271 -11.56 -33.45 25.78
N TYR A 272 -10.98 -33.13 26.93
CA TYR A 272 -9.63 -33.57 27.28
C TYR A 272 -9.71 -34.78 28.22
N ASN A 273 -9.17 -35.92 27.78
CA ASN A 273 -9.05 -37.11 28.60
C ASN A 273 -7.69 -37.11 29.30
N VAL A 274 -7.69 -36.96 30.63
CA VAL A 274 -6.45 -36.82 31.41
C VAL A 274 -5.65 -38.13 31.44
N GLN A 275 -6.34 -39.27 31.53
CA GLN A 275 -5.70 -40.59 31.63
C GLN A 275 -4.93 -40.94 30.35
N ASN A 276 -5.56 -40.69 29.20
CA ASN A 276 -5.00 -41.02 27.89
C ASN A 276 -4.18 -39.87 27.29
N ASN A 277 -4.23 -38.67 27.88
CA ASN A 277 -3.61 -37.45 27.37
C ASN A 277 -4.01 -37.19 25.91
N THR A 278 -5.33 -37.17 25.66
CA THR A 278 -5.91 -36.95 24.33
C THR A 278 -6.94 -35.84 24.36
N LEU A 279 -6.91 -34.97 23.36
CA LEU A 279 -7.90 -33.92 23.15
C LEU A 279 -8.83 -34.33 22.00
N LEU A 280 -10.13 -34.27 22.22
CA LEU A 280 -11.15 -34.72 21.27
C LEU A 280 -12.16 -33.62 20.96
N PHE A 281 -12.53 -33.49 19.70
CA PHE A 281 -13.61 -32.62 19.25
C PHE A 281 -14.30 -33.19 18.01
N ASN A 282 -15.46 -32.66 17.66
CA ASN A 282 -16.26 -33.12 16.53
C ASN A 282 -16.60 -31.96 15.60
N VAL A 283 -16.47 -32.19 14.29
CA VAL A 283 -16.93 -31.28 13.24
C VAL A 283 -17.93 -32.05 12.40
N GLU A 284 -19.20 -31.70 12.51
CA GLU A 284 -20.32 -32.44 11.91
C GLU A 284 -20.27 -33.95 12.22
N LYS A 285 -19.94 -34.79 11.23
CA LYS A 285 -19.85 -36.26 11.34
C LYS A 285 -18.41 -36.76 11.49
N THR A 286 -17.45 -35.86 11.68
CA THR A 286 -16.03 -36.16 11.78
C THR A 286 -15.54 -35.96 13.20
N THR A 287 -14.94 -36.99 13.79
CA THR A 287 -14.29 -36.92 15.10
C THR A 287 -12.79 -36.77 14.93
N TYR A 288 -12.21 -35.81 15.62
CA TYR A 288 -10.77 -35.57 15.69
C TYR A 288 -10.28 -35.93 17.09
N MET A 289 -9.22 -36.73 17.18
CA MET A 289 -8.57 -37.07 18.43
C MET A 289 -7.07 -36.81 18.32
N ILE A 290 -6.60 -35.83 19.07
CA ILE A 290 -5.19 -35.41 19.09
C ILE A 290 -4.52 -36.11 20.27
N SER A 291 -3.39 -36.74 20.00
CA SER A 291 -2.49 -37.33 20.99
C SER A 291 -1.07 -36.82 20.78
N SER A 292 -0.12 -37.20 21.64
CA SER A 292 1.27 -36.78 21.48
C SER A 292 1.93 -37.23 20.18
N ASN A 293 1.41 -38.27 19.52
CA ASN A 293 2.09 -38.94 18.41
C ASN A 293 1.28 -38.94 17.11
N GLU A 294 0.00 -38.62 17.17
CA GLU A 294 -0.86 -38.60 16.00
C GLU A 294 -2.11 -37.75 16.20
N ILE A 295 -2.72 -37.37 15.09
CA ILE A 295 -4.12 -36.96 15.03
C ILE A 295 -4.89 -38.08 14.32
N LEU A 296 -5.82 -38.69 15.05
CA LEU A 296 -6.75 -39.68 14.49
C LEU A 296 -8.03 -38.96 14.05
N VAL A 297 -8.37 -39.10 12.77
CA VAL A 297 -9.58 -38.52 12.18
C VAL A 297 -10.53 -39.65 11.79
N LYS A 298 -11.74 -39.67 12.34
CA LYS A 298 -12.77 -40.66 12.01
C LYS A 298 -13.91 -39.99 11.27
N THR A 299 -14.18 -40.39 10.03
CA THR A 299 -15.28 -39.84 9.22
C THR A 299 -15.81 -40.87 8.23
N GLY A 300 -17.13 -40.92 8.05
CA GLY A 300 -17.77 -41.83 7.10
C GLY A 300 -17.43 -43.32 7.31
N GLY A 301 -17.21 -43.74 8.57
CA GLY A 301 -16.81 -45.11 8.91
C GLY A 301 -15.36 -45.47 8.59
N LYS A 302 -14.54 -44.50 8.17
CA LYS A 302 -13.10 -44.67 7.93
C LYS A 302 -12.29 -43.96 9.01
N GLU A 303 -11.09 -44.46 9.25
CA GLU A 303 -10.10 -43.87 10.16
C GLU A 303 -8.87 -43.44 9.37
N TYR A 304 -8.39 -42.23 9.63
CA TYR A 304 -7.20 -41.64 9.01
C TYR A 304 -6.22 -41.25 10.11
N HIS A 305 -4.98 -41.72 9.99
CA HIS A 305 -3.93 -41.47 10.97
C HIS A 305 -2.93 -40.45 10.42
N LEU A 306 -2.90 -39.26 11.02
CA LEU A 306 -1.88 -38.25 10.76
C LEU A 306 -0.77 -38.43 11.79
N ASN A 307 0.15 -39.35 11.53
CA ASN A 307 1.21 -39.76 12.46
C ASN A 307 2.64 -39.48 11.94
N LYS A 308 2.77 -39.01 10.69
CA LYS A 308 4.04 -38.58 10.08
C LYS A 308 4.43 -37.18 10.57
N ILE A 309 4.69 -37.05 11.87
CA ILE A 309 5.06 -35.81 12.52
C ILE A 309 6.58 -35.62 12.41
N GLN A 310 7.00 -34.57 11.71
CA GLN A 310 8.40 -34.19 11.54
C GLN A 310 8.95 -33.50 12.79
N SER A 311 8.18 -32.59 13.39
CA SER A 311 8.60 -31.88 14.61
C SER A 311 7.42 -31.47 15.47
N LYS A 312 7.69 -31.23 16.76
CA LYS A 312 6.72 -30.82 17.77
C LYS A 312 7.27 -29.68 18.63
N LYS A 313 6.43 -28.72 18.95
CA LYS A 313 6.63 -27.71 20.00
C LYS A 313 5.49 -27.83 21.00
N GLY A 314 5.78 -27.74 22.30
CA GLY A 314 4.78 -27.92 23.35
C GLY A 314 4.33 -29.36 23.53
N SER A 315 3.35 -29.57 24.42
CA SER A 315 2.78 -30.87 24.75
C SER A 315 1.41 -30.70 25.40
N LEU A 316 0.43 -31.55 25.06
CA LEU A 316 -0.89 -31.55 25.69
C LEU A 316 -0.80 -31.65 27.23
N LYS A 317 0.15 -32.42 27.76
CA LYS A 317 0.33 -32.57 29.22
C LYS A 317 0.69 -31.27 29.94
N ASN A 318 1.27 -30.31 29.22
CA ASN A 318 1.74 -29.05 29.79
C ASN A 318 0.70 -27.94 29.63
N VAL A 319 -0.36 -28.15 28.83
CA VAL A 319 -1.43 -27.17 28.66
C VAL A 319 -2.34 -27.22 29.89
N ASN A 320 -2.59 -26.07 30.51
CA ASN A 320 -3.55 -25.98 31.60
C ASN A 320 -4.99 -25.92 31.06
N PHE A 321 -5.51 -27.07 30.63
CA PHE A 321 -6.85 -27.16 30.02
C PHE A 321 -8.01 -26.63 30.87
N LYS A 322 -7.80 -26.42 32.18
CA LYS A 322 -8.82 -25.83 33.07
C LYS A 322 -9.01 -24.32 32.89
N GLU A 323 -8.05 -23.65 32.24
CA GLU A 323 -8.15 -22.21 31.95
C GLU A 323 -9.03 -21.93 30.73
N TYR A 324 -9.30 -22.94 29.91
CA TYR A 324 -10.07 -22.80 28.68
C TYR A 324 -11.56 -23.12 28.92
N PRO A 325 -12.49 -22.15 28.79
CA PRO A 325 -13.91 -22.36 29.09
C PRO A 325 -14.58 -23.43 28.22
N ASN A 326 -14.09 -23.60 26.99
CA ASN A 326 -14.59 -24.58 26.02
C ASN A 326 -13.94 -25.97 26.14
N VAL A 327 -13.17 -26.25 27.21
CA VAL A 327 -12.53 -27.56 27.39
C VAL A 327 -13.08 -28.28 28.63
N ILE A 328 -13.74 -29.41 28.40
CA ILE A 328 -14.20 -30.29 29.47
C ILE A 328 -13.13 -31.37 29.73
N SER A 329 -12.46 -31.27 30.87
CA SER A 329 -11.51 -32.31 31.33
C SER A 329 -12.25 -33.47 32.00
N LYS A 330 -11.99 -34.70 31.55
CA LYS A 330 -12.56 -35.95 32.08
C LYS A 330 -11.49 -36.93 32.57
#